data_AF-A0A925QGV6-F1
#
_entry.id   AF-A0A925QGV6-F1
#
_cell.length_a   1.000
_cell.length_b   1.000
_cell.length_c   1.000
_cell.angle_alpha   90.00
_cell.angle_beta   90.00
_cell.angle_gamma   90.00
#
_symmetry.space_group_name_H-M   'P 1'
#
loop_
_entity.id
_entity.type
_entity.pdbx_description
1 polymer ?
#
loop_
_entity_poly.entity_id
_entity_poly.type
_entity_poly.pdbx_seq_one_letter_code
_entity_poly.pdbx_strand_id
1 'polypeptide(L)'
;MKPSDLIREIVETYQKHGWQLRRVLLRPETSAELEQEKVSMATAEVEEASFDGLWFSRTSHSQREAWELRQLAESPFALFETFEHDETEEQREDMRREMEARLRDYVKK
;
A
#
# COMPACT_ATOMS: atom_id res chain seq x y z
N MET A 1 -8.94 -7.55 15.62
CA MET A 1 -7.47 -7.38 15.58
C MET A 1 -7.20 -5.88 15.42
N LYS A 2 -6.17 -5.33 16.06
CA LYS A 2 -5.86 -3.90 15.89
C LYS A 2 -5.27 -3.63 14.50
N PRO A 3 -5.52 -2.46 13.88
CA PRO A 3 -4.92 -2.10 12.59
C PRO A 3 -3.38 -2.13 12.62
N SER A 4 -2.77 -1.69 13.73
CA SER A 4 -1.33 -1.67 13.96
C SER A 4 -0.67 -3.06 13.90
N ASP A 5 -1.27 -4.04 14.57
CA ASP A 5 -0.80 -5.42 14.55
C ASP A 5 -0.91 -6.02 13.14
N LEU A 6 -2.04 -5.79 12.47
CA LEU A 6 -2.28 -6.31 11.12
C LEU A 6 -1.29 -5.71 10.11
N ILE A 7 -1.04 -4.40 10.16
CA ILE A 7 -0.06 -3.75 9.30
C ILE A 7 1.32 -4.35 9.53
N ARG A 8 1.76 -4.51 10.79
CA ARG A 8 3.06 -5.08 11.11
C ARG A 8 3.21 -6.49 10.54
N GLU A 9 2.23 -7.36 10.75
CA GLU A 9 2.25 -8.73 10.25
C GLU A 9 2.30 -8.80 8.72
N ILE A 10 1.52 -7.97 8.02
CA ILE A 10 1.54 -7.90 6.56
C ILE A 10 2.91 -7.40 6.08
N VAL A 11 3.42 -6.30 6.64
CA VAL A 11 4.71 -5.72 6.24
C VAL A 11 5.86 -6.70 6.46
N GLU A 12 5.91 -7.35 7.62
CA GLU A 12 6.94 -8.37 7.92
C GLU A 12 6.86 -9.56 6.95
N THR A 13 5.64 -9.98 6.59
CA THR A 13 5.44 -11.05 5.61
C THR A 13 5.93 -10.64 4.23
N TYR A 14 5.60 -9.43 3.78
CA TYR A 14 5.99 -8.91 2.47
C TYR A 14 7.51 -8.71 2.35
N GLN A 15 8.13 -8.15 3.39
CA GLN A 15 9.58 -7.98 3.46
C GLN A 15 10.33 -9.31 3.35
N LYS A 16 9.83 -10.39 3.95
CA LYS A 16 10.40 -11.75 3.78
C LYS A 16 10.41 -12.22 2.33
N HIS A 17 9.50 -11.71 1.50
CA HIS A 17 9.39 -12.01 0.07
C HIS A 17 10.02 -10.93 -0.84
N GLY A 18 10.81 -10.02 -0.27
CA GLY A 18 11.56 -8.99 -1.00
C GLY A 18 10.72 -7.77 -1.40
N TRP A 19 9.50 -7.63 -0.88
CA TRP A 19 8.68 -6.46 -1.08
C TRP A 19 9.04 -5.35 -0.08
N GLN A 20 8.98 -4.11 -0.53
CA GLN A 20 9.26 -2.93 0.26
C GLN A 20 7.98 -2.10 0.40
N LEU A 21 7.62 -1.74 1.63
CA LEU A 21 6.53 -0.81 1.86
C LEU A 21 6.95 0.59 1.40
N ARG A 22 6.20 1.17 0.45
CA ARG A 22 6.48 2.49 -0.11
C ARG A 22 5.54 3.54 0.43
N ARG A 23 4.23 3.25 0.42
CA ARG A 23 3.20 4.16 0.89
C ARG A 23 2.15 3.43 1.70
N VAL A 24 1.48 4.18 2.55
CA VAL A 24 0.40 3.70 3.41
C VAL A 24 -0.75 4.66 3.26
N LEU A 25 -1.88 4.14 2.79
CA LEU A 25 -3.12 4.88 2.66
C LEU A 25 -3.98 4.57 3.87
N LEU A 26 -4.33 5.58 4.67
CA LEU A 26 -5.08 5.38 5.90
C LEU A 26 -6.28 6.31 5.97
N ARG A 27 -7.38 5.81 6.53
CA ARG A 27 -8.48 6.67 6.96
C ARG A 27 -8.04 7.57 8.10
N PRO A 28 -8.60 8.80 8.23
CA PRO A 28 -8.28 9.71 9.33
C PRO A 28 -8.45 9.08 10.72
N GLU A 29 -9.43 8.18 10.86
CA GLU A 29 -9.71 7.46 12.10
C GLU A 29 -8.58 6.47 12.43
N THR A 30 -8.09 5.76 11.42
CA THR A 30 -7.04 4.74 11.56
C THR A 30 -5.66 5.36 11.68
N SER A 31 -5.38 6.46 10.99
CA SER A 31 -4.14 7.23 11.17
C SER A 31 -4.04 7.79 12.59
N ALA A 32 -5.13 8.38 13.12
CA ALA A 32 -5.15 8.88 14.49
C ALA A 32 -4.94 7.75 15.53
N GLU A 33 -5.48 6.56 15.30
CA GLU A 33 -5.23 5.39 16.16
C GLU A 33 -3.75 4.99 16.14
N LEU A 34 -3.12 4.94 14.97
CA LEU A 34 -1.71 4.59 14.80
C LEU A 34 -0.76 5.63 15.42
N GLU A 35 -1.08 6.91 15.31
CA GLU A 35 -0.33 8.00 15.96
C GLU A 35 -0.39 7.89 17.49
N GLN A 36 -1.56 7.57 18.05
CA GLN A 36 -1.71 7.34 19.49
C GLN A 36 -0.89 6.14 19.98
N GLU A 37 -0.81 5.08 19.17
CA GLU A 37 -0.02 3.89 19.46
C GLU A 37 1.49 4.08 19.18
N LYS A 38 1.92 5.25 18.68
CA LYS A 38 3.30 5.57 18.28
C LYS A 38 3.89 4.54 17.32
N VAL A 39 3.07 4.01 16.42
CA VAL A 39 3.50 3.02 15.43
C VAL A 39 4.34 3.72 14.38
N SER A 40 5.63 3.36 14.32
CA SER A 40 6.52 3.87 13.28
C SER A 40 6.28 3.12 11.97
N MET A 41 5.75 3.82 10.97
CA MET A 41 5.48 3.27 9.64
C MET A 41 6.75 3.23 8.77
N ALA A 42 7.86 2.73 9.30
CA ALA A 42 9.16 2.67 8.62
C ALA A 42 9.48 3.95 7.80
N THR A 43 10.19 3.85 6.69
CA THR A 43 10.45 4.95 5.74
C THR A 43 9.30 5.17 4.75
N ALA A 44 8.11 4.62 5.01
CA ALA A 44 6.99 4.68 4.08
C ALA A 44 6.24 6.01 4.22
N GLU A 45 5.77 6.56 3.11
CA GLU A 45 4.95 7.77 3.11
C GLU A 45 3.55 7.42 3.58
N VAL A 46 3.05 8.11 4.61
CA VAL A 46 1.68 7.93 5.08
C VAL A 46 0.82 9.02 4.45
N GLU A 47 -0.20 8.62 3.71
CA GLU A 47 -1.15 9.49 3.06
C GLU A 47 -2.57 9.23 3.57
N GLU A 48 -3.34 10.31 3.70
CA GLU A 48 -4.75 10.22 4.08
C GLU A 48 -5.59 9.76 2.89
N ALA A 49 -6.42 8.75 3.10
CA ALA A 49 -7.30 8.17 2.10
C ALA A 49 -8.66 7.81 2.69
N SER A 50 -9.66 7.55 1.83
CA SER A 50 -10.99 7.12 2.27
C SER A 50 -11.07 5.63 2.62
N PHE A 51 -9.96 4.89 2.54
CA PHE A 51 -9.86 3.45 2.81
C PHE A 51 -8.46 3.15 3.37
N ASP A 52 -8.32 2.01 4.04
CA ASP A 52 -7.02 1.58 4.55
C ASP A 52 -6.34 0.62 3.56
N GLY A 53 -5.12 0.95 3.15
CA GLY A 53 -4.37 0.22 2.14
C GLY A 53 -2.85 0.38 2.29
N LEU A 54 -2.11 -0.59 1.77
CA LEU A 54 -0.66 -0.65 1.84
C LEU A 54 -0.11 -0.80 0.43
N TRP A 55 0.78 0.11 0.04
CA TRP A 55 1.52 0.06 -1.21
C TRP A 55 2.86 -0.61 -1.00
N PHE A 56 3.05 -1.74 -1.69
CA PHE A 56 4.31 -2.44 -1.74
C PHE A 56 4.92 -2.31 -3.13
N SER A 57 6.24 -2.11 -3.20
CA SER A 57 6.98 -2.26 -4.44
C SER A 57 8.05 -3.35 -4.33
N ARG A 58 8.34 -4.00 -5.44
CA ARG A 58 9.40 -4.99 -5.55
C ARG A 58 10.08 -4.83 -6.89
N THR A 59 11.40 -4.65 -6.85
CA THR A 59 12.23 -4.68 -8.05
C THR A 59 12.22 -6.08 -8.65
N SER A 60 11.91 -6.17 -9.93
CA SER A 60 11.90 -7.41 -10.70
C SER A 60 13.12 -7.49 -11.62
N HIS A 61 13.39 -8.68 -12.15
CA HIS A 61 14.42 -8.85 -13.17
C HIS A 61 14.12 -7.95 -14.39
N SER A 62 15.17 -7.34 -14.96
CA SER A 62 15.10 -6.39 -16.09
C SER A 62 14.62 -4.97 -15.77
N GLN A 63 14.92 -4.44 -14.57
CA GLN A 63 14.63 -3.04 -14.17
C GLN A 63 13.14 -2.67 -14.12
N ARG A 64 12.26 -3.66 -14.13
CA ARG A 64 10.81 -3.48 -13.90
C ARG A 64 10.52 -3.36 -12.42
N GLU A 65 9.49 -2.61 -12.07
CA GLU A 65 9.03 -2.50 -10.69
C GLU A 65 7.61 -3.02 -10.57
N ALA A 66 7.42 -4.08 -9.81
CA ALA A 66 6.10 -4.57 -9.47
C ALA A 66 5.56 -3.76 -8.30
N TRP A 67 4.34 -3.26 -8.42
CA TRP A 67 3.64 -2.56 -7.35
C TRP A 67 2.35 -3.28 -6.99
N GLU A 68 2.08 -3.37 -5.71
CA GLU A 68 0.88 -4.00 -5.19
C GLU A 68 0.21 -3.09 -4.17
N LEU A 69 -1.07 -2.79 -4.41
CA LEU A 69 -1.94 -2.11 -3.48
C LEU A 69 -2.81 -3.13 -2.76
N ARG A 70 -2.53 -3.35 -1.48
CA ARG A 70 -3.24 -4.31 -0.64
C ARG A 70 -4.17 -3.60 0.33
N GLN A 71 -5.44 -3.98 0.35
CA GLN A 71 -6.41 -3.50 1.33
C GLN A 71 -6.09 -4.04 2.73
N LEU A 72 -6.17 -3.16 3.73
CA LEU A 72 -6.08 -3.53 5.14
C LEU A 72 -7.47 -3.92 5.66
N ALA A 73 -7.88 -5.17 5.43
CA ALA A 73 -9.18 -5.70 5.86
C ALA A 73 -9.09 -7.21 6.19
N GLU A 74 -10.09 -7.73 6.91
CA GLU A 74 -10.20 -9.17 7.22
C GLU A 74 -10.32 -10.05 5.97
N SER A 75 -10.98 -9.54 4.92
CA SER A 75 -10.96 -10.12 3.57
C SER A 75 -10.09 -9.24 2.66
N PRO A 76 -8.78 -9.53 2.57
CA PRO A 76 -7.86 -8.66 1.86
C PRO A 76 -8.05 -8.77 0.35
N PHE A 77 -8.34 -7.63 -0.29
CA PHE A 77 -8.26 -7.49 -1.74
C PHE A 77 -6.92 -6.82 -2.10
N ALA A 78 -6.29 -7.28 -3.18
CA ALA A 78 -5.04 -6.70 -3.65
C ALA A 78 -5.12 -6.44 -5.15
N LEU A 79 -4.65 -5.26 -5.56
CA LEU A 79 -4.42 -4.89 -6.95
C LEU A 79 -2.92 -4.95 -7.22
N PHE A 80 -2.54 -5.53 -8.35
CA PHE A 80 -1.15 -5.70 -8.74
C PHE A 80 -0.94 -5.08 -10.12
N GLU A 81 0.15 -4.33 -10.27
CA GLU A 81 0.56 -3.72 -11.52
C GLU A 81 2.08 -3.82 -11.68
N THR A 82 2.55 -3.92 -12.91
CA THR A 82 4.00 -3.94 -13.19
C THR A 82 4.35 -2.75 -14.05
N PHE A 83 5.24 -1.91 -13.53
CA PHE A 83 5.77 -0.79 -14.27
C PHE A 83 7.04 -1.16 -15.03
N GLU A 84 7.08 -0.79 -16.30
CA GLU A 84 8.24 -0.89 -17.15
C GLU A 84 9.25 0.23 -16.85
N HIS A 85 10.50 0.02 -17.25
CA HIS A 85 11.56 0.98 -16.97
C HIS A 85 11.40 2.30 -17.75
N ASP A 86 10.81 2.26 -18.94
CA ASP A 86 10.60 3.43 -19.79
C ASP A 86 9.41 4.29 -19.38
N GLU A 87 8.58 3.82 -18.45
CA GLU A 87 7.48 4.62 -17.90
C GLU A 87 8.02 5.74 -17.01
N THR A 88 7.53 6.96 -17.24
CA THR A 88 7.87 8.12 -16.43
C THR A 88 7.20 8.04 -15.06
N GLU A 89 7.74 8.78 -14.09
CA GLU A 89 7.14 8.86 -12.75
C GLU A 89 5.70 9.38 -12.80
N GLU A 90 5.38 10.29 -13.73
CA GLU A 90 4.02 10.80 -13.95
C GLU A 90 3.07 9.68 -14.39
N GLN A 91 3.48 8.82 -15.34
CA GLN A 91 2.66 7.68 -15.77
C GLN A 91 2.43 6.68 -14.64
N ARG A 92 3.46 6.43 -13.82
CA ARG A 92 3.36 5.54 -12.66
C ARG A 92 2.45 6.10 -11.57
N GLU A 93 2.51 7.41 -11.33
CA GLU A 93 1.64 8.09 -10.39
C GLU A 93 0.18 8.10 -10.88
N ASP A 94 -0.07 8.33 -12.16
CA ASP A 94 -1.42 8.26 -12.73
C ASP A 94 -2.02 6.85 -12.58
N MET A 95 -1.26 5.80 -12.90
CA MET A 95 -1.71 4.42 -12.71
C MET A 95 -1.94 4.07 -11.24
N ARG A 96 -1.08 4.55 -10.32
CA ARG A 96 -1.29 4.37 -8.88
C ARG A 96 -2.62 4.99 -8.45
N ARG A 97 -2.92 6.21 -8.89
CA ARG A 97 -4.22 6.87 -8.62
C ARG A 97 -5.40 6.10 -9.20
N GLU A 98 -5.25 5.52 -10.39
CA GLU A 98 -6.28 4.64 -10.96
C GLU A 98 -6.51 3.39 -10.11
N MET A 99 -5.43 2.74 -9.63
CA MET A 99 -5.52 1.57 -8.75
C MET A 99 -6.19 1.93 -7.42
N GLU A 100 -5.85 3.08 -6.83
CA GLU A 100 -6.51 3.58 -5.62
C GLU A 100 -8.00 3.85 -5.83
N ALA A 101 -8.37 4.43 -6.97
CA ALA A 101 -9.78 4.64 -7.31
C ALA A 101 -10.53 3.31 -7.46
N ARG A 102 -9.93 2.31 -8.14
CA ARG A 102 -10.51 0.97 -8.28
C ARG A 102 -10.69 0.29 -6.94
N LEU A 103 -9.69 0.34 -6.06
CA LEU A 103 -9.80 -0.24 -4.73
C LEU A 103 -10.87 0.46 -3.91
N ARG A 104 -10.89 1.80 -3.93
CA ARG A 104 -11.92 2.60 -3.26
C ARG A 104 -13.33 2.20 -3.68
N ASP A 105 -13.58 2.03 -4.98
CA ASP A 105 -14.88 1.62 -5.49
C ASP A 105 -15.24 0.20 -5.06
N TYR A 106 -14.25 -0.69 -4.97
CA TYR A 106 -14.45 -2.04 -4.42
C TYR A 106 -14.81 -2.02 -2.93
N VAL A 107 -14.13 -1.21 -2.12
CA VAL A 107 -14.40 -1.09 -0.67
C VAL A 107 -15.75 -0.43 -0.39
N LYS A 108 -16.21 0.47 -1.26
CA LYS A 108 -17.51 1.15 -1.12
C LYS A 108 -18.71 0.26 -1.46
N LYS A 109 -18.50 -0.88 -2.10
CA LYS A 109 -19.56 -1.75 -2.60
C LYS A 109 -19.97 -2.79 -1.58
#